data_AF-A0A528THX4-F1
#
_entry.id   AF-A0A528THX4-F1
#
_cell.length_a   1.000
_cell.length_b   1.000
_cell.length_c   1.000
_cell.angle_alpha   90.00
_cell.angle_beta   90.00
_cell.angle_gamma   90.00
#
_symmetry.space_group_name_H-M   'P 1'
#
loop_
_entity.id
_entity.type
_entity.pdbx_description
1 polymer ?
#
loop_
_entity_poly.entity_id
_entity_poly.type
_entity_poly.pdbx_seq_one_letter_code
_entity_poly.pdbx_strand_id
1 'polypeptide(L)'
;VTLHLPLAWYPAGVLSPAREDLWLHAVSEAQQATAPAGSRLIAPIPNGVDVNALAAPRSHRNFALVLSRICPEKGIHLAIDAAKRAGVPLAIGGQIYPYRTHVQYFADEVEPRLD
;
A
#
# COMPACT_ATOMS: atom_id res chain seq x y z
N VAL A 1 -13.80 -14.05 -4.17
CA VAL A 1 -13.57 -12.81 -3.39
C VAL A 1 -12.09 -12.51 -3.37
N THR A 2 -11.69 -11.26 -3.67
CA THR A 2 -10.30 -10.80 -3.58
C THR A 2 -10.03 -10.17 -2.22
N LEU A 3 -8.87 -10.50 -1.63
CA LEU A 3 -8.47 -10.03 -0.30
C LEU A 3 -7.50 -8.85 -0.44
N HIS A 4 -7.94 -7.63 -0.11
CA HIS A 4 -7.15 -6.41 -0.33
C HIS A 4 -6.32 -5.93 0.89
N LEU A 5 -6.53 -6.56 2.05
CA LEU A 5 -5.77 -6.33 3.28
C LEU A 5 -4.67 -7.39 3.47
N PRO A 6 -3.65 -7.14 4.30
CA PRO A 6 -2.73 -8.18 4.76
C PRO A 6 -3.49 -9.40 5.29
N LEU A 7 -3.08 -10.61 4.90
CA LEU A 7 -3.83 -11.84 5.23
C LEU A 7 -3.92 -12.06 6.75
N ALA A 8 -2.91 -11.64 7.50
CA ALA A 8 -2.89 -11.70 8.97
C ALA A 8 -3.95 -10.83 9.65
N TRP A 9 -4.59 -9.90 8.95
CA TRP A 9 -5.66 -9.06 9.50
C TRP A 9 -7.04 -9.71 9.43
N TYR A 10 -7.18 -10.80 8.67
CA TYR A 10 -8.43 -11.55 8.63
C TYR A 10 -8.49 -12.59 9.76
N PRO A 11 -9.67 -12.84 10.34
CA PRO A 11 -9.86 -13.98 11.22
C PRO A 11 -9.51 -15.28 10.48
N ALA A 12 -8.81 -16.21 11.15
CA ALA A 12 -8.32 -17.45 10.52
C ALA A 12 -9.44 -18.27 9.84
N GLY A 13 -10.65 -18.28 10.43
CA GLY A 13 -11.82 -18.97 9.85
C GLY A 13 -12.30 -18.39 8.52
N VAL A 14 -11.99 -17.13 8.22
CA VAL A 14 -12.30 -16.53 6.91
C VAL A 14 -11.40 -17.11 5.83
N LEU A 15 -10.14 -17.40 6.15
CA LEU A 15 -9.15 -17.90 5.20
C LEU A 15 -9.30 -19.40 4.88
N SER A 16 -10.14 -20.12 5.64
CA SER A 16 -10.49 -21.52 5.38
C SER A 16 -12.01 -21.70 5.39
N PRO A 17 -12.71 -21.20 4.35
CA PRO A 17 -14.16 -21.16 4.34
C PRO A 17 -14.77 -22.58 4.34
N ALA A 18 -15.82 -22.75 5.15
CA ALA A 18 -16.62 -23.98 5.19
C ALA A 18 -17.50 -24.15 3.94
N ARG A 19 -17.82 -23.04 3.26
CA ARG A 19 -18.54 -23.03 1.99
C ARG A 19 -17.63 -23.48 0.85
N GLU A 20 -18.01 -24.56 0.18
CA GLU A 20 -17.26 -25.10 -0.96
C GLU A 20 -17.36 -24.23 -2.22
N ASP A 21 -18.37 -23.37 -2.30
CA ASP A 21 -18.63 -22.43 -3.40
C ASP A 21 -18.01 -21.03 -3.18
N LEU A 22 -17.09 -20.90 -2.22
CA LEU A 22 -16.40 -19.66 -1.91
C LEU A 22 -14.90 -19.76 -2.22
N TRP A 23 -14.47 -19.05 -3.25
CA TRP A 23 -13.06 -18.94 -3.62
C TRP A 23 -12.45 -17.62 -3.15
N LEU A 24 -11.28 -17.70 -2.52
CA LEU A 24 -10.50 -16.56 -2.10
C LEU A 24 -9.28 -16.39 -2.99
N HIS A 25 -9.04 -15.17 -3.43
CA HIS A 25 -7.90 -14.79 -4.23
C HIS A 25 -7.07 -13.76 -3.47
N ALA A 26 -5.76 -13.96 -3.45
CA ALA A 26 -4.82 -12.88 -3.16
C ALA A 26 -4.77 -11.90 -4.35
N VAL A 27 -4.31 -10.67 -4.12
CA VAL A 27 -4.08 -9.68 -5.17
C VAL A 27 -2.65 -9.70 -5.72
N SER A 28 -1.79 -10.56 -5.19
CA SER A 28 -0.44 -10.80 -5.69
C SER A 28 0.10 -12.13 -5.19
N GLU A 29 1.10 -12.69 -5.88
CA GLU A 29 1.84 -13.88 -5.43
C GLU A 29 2.54 -13.62 -4.09
N ALA A 30 3.11 -12.41 -3.93
CA ALA A 30 3.76 -12.01 -2.68
C ALA A 30 2.79 -12.02 -1.49
N GLN A 31 1.55 -11.56 -1.67
CA GLN A 31 0.54 -11.65 -0.63
C GLN A 31 0.16 -13.12 -0.37
N GLN A 32 -0.02 -13.94 -1.41
CA GLN A 32 -0.36 -15.35 -1.26
C GLN A 32 0.73 -16.12 -0.48
N ALA A 33 2.00 -15.78 -0.68
CA ALA A 33 3.11 -16.38 0.06
C ALA A 33 3.06 -16.12 1.58
N THR A 34 2.31 -15.10 2.03
CA THR A 34 2.08 -14.80 3.46
C THR A 34 0.88 -15.55 4.05
N ALA A 35 0.23 -16.45 3.30
CA ALA A 35 -0.96 -17.14 3.76
C ALA A 35 -0.64 -18.05 4.97
N PRO A 36 -1.42 -17.94 6.06
CA PRO A 36 -1.31 -18.86 7.19
C PRO A 36 -1.55 -20.31 6.77
N ALA A 37 -0.94 -21.26 7.49
CA ALA A 37 -1.17 -22.68 7.27
C ALA A 37 -2.67 -23.04 7.36
N GLY A 38 -3.15 -23.90 6.46
CA GLY A 38 -4.55 -24.31 6.39
C GLY A 38 -5.48 -23.32 5.66
N SER A 39 -4.94 -22.22 5.12
CA SER A 39 -5.72 -21.30 4.28
C SER A 39 -6.04 -21.92 2.92
N ARG A 40 -7.24 -21.67 2.40
CA ARG A 40 -7.72 -22.11 1.09
C ARG A 40 -7.81 -20.90 0.15
N LEU A 41 -6.68 -20.59 -0.50
CA LEU A 41 -6.61 -19.57 -1.54
C LEU A 41 -6.33 -20.24 -2.88
N ILE A 42 -6.94 -19.71 -3.95
CA ILE A 42 -6.62 -20.08 -5.32
C ILE A 42 -5.73 -19.02 -5.97
N ALA A 43 -5.42 -19.20 -7.26
CA ALA A 43 -4.48 -18.34 -8.00
C ALA A 43 -4.77 -16.84 -7.80
N PRO A 44 -3.75 -16.00 -7.57
CA PRO A 44 -3.94 -14.58 -7.35
C PRO A 44 -4.55 -13.89 -8.57
N ILE A 45 -5.31 -12.84 -8.32
CA ILE A 45 -5.81 -11.94 -9.36
C ILE A 45 -5.15 -10.57 -9.12
N PRO A 46 -4.14 -10.18 -9.91
CA PRO A 46 -3.51 -8.87 -9.79
C PRO A 46 -4.51 -7.74 -9.99
N ASN A 47 -4.35 -6.67 -9.21
CA ASN A 47 -5.14 -5.46 -9.42
C ASN A 47 -4.77 -4.84 -10.78
N GLY A 48 -5.78 -4.55 -11.59
CA GLY A 48 -5.62 -3.82 -12.85
C GLY A 48 -5.53 -2.32 -12.64
N VAL A 49 -4.87 -1.65 -13.58
CA VAL A 49 -4.93 -0.18 -13.76
C VAL A 49 -5.19 0.11 -15.23
N ASP A 50 -5.83 1.24 -15.53
CA ASP A 50 -6.04 1.68 -16.91
C ASP A 50 -4.72 2.18 -17.50
N VAL A 51 -4.07 1.33 -18.28
CA VAL A 51 -2.79 1.63 -18.93
C VAL A 51 -2.94 2.70 -20.01
N ASN A 52 -4.09 2.79 -20.67
CA ASN A 52 -4.31 3.77 -21.73
C ASN A 52 -4.46 5.17 -21.14
N ALA A 53 -5.18 5.29 -20.02
CA ALA A 53 -5.28 6.55 -19.28
C ALA A 53 -3.92 7.03 -18.73
N LEU A 54 -2.98 6.12 -18.49
CA LEU A 54 -1.64 6.40 -17.95
C LEU A 54 -0.54 6.50 -19.02
N ALA A 55 -0.85 6.32 -20.30
CA ALA A 55 0.13 6.27 -21.38
C ALA A 55 0.71 7.63 -21.79
N ALA A 56 0.19 8.74 -21.26
CA ALA A 56 0.62 10.08 -21.65
C ALA A 56 2.11 10.33 -21.34
N PRO A 57 2.94 10.73 -22.32
CA PRO A 57 4.34 11.06 -22.08
C PRO A 57 4.44 12.25 -21.13
N ARG A 58 5.24 12.11 -20.07
CA ARG A 58 5.48 13.16 -19.08
C ARG A 58 6.93 13.60 -19.12
N SER A 59 7.16 14.89 -18.92
CA SER A 59 8.50 15.42 -18.70
C SER A 59 9.07 14.80 -17.43
N HIS A 60 10.26 14.21 -17.54
CA HIS A 60 11.00 13.74 -16.39
C HIS A 60 11.73 14.94 -15.79
N ARG A 61 11.63 15.12 -14.48
CA ARG A 61 12.47 16.04 -13.71
C ARG A 61 13.22 15.21 -12.66
N ASN A 62 14.32 15.74 -12.15
CA ASN A 62 15.18 15.03 -11.19
C ASN A 62 14.61 15.13 -9.77
N PHE A 63 13.56 14.38 -9.48
CA PHE A 63 12.97 14.26 -8.15
C PHE A 63 12.37 12.87 -7.94
N ALA A 64 12.29 12.43 -6.68
CA ALA A 64 11.51 11.27 -6.27
C ALA A 64 10.05 11.68 -5.97
N LEU A 65 9.07 10.83 -6.29
CA LEU A 65 7.65 11.11 -6.05
C LEU A 65 7.06 10.07 -5.10
N VAL A 66 6.37 10.54 -4.06
CA VAL A 66 5.45 9.72 -3.26
C VAL A 66 4.04 10.24 -3.46
N LEU A 67 3.16 9.40 -4.01
CA LEU A 67 1.74 9.72 -4.18
C LEU A 67 0.89 8.73 -3.40
N SER A 68 0.37 9.14 -2.24
CA SER A 68 -0.42 8.24 -1.39
C SER A 68 -1.26 9.01 -0.36
N ARG A 69 -2.11 8.30 0.39
CA ARG A 69 -2.70 8.87 1.61
C ARG A 69 -1.58 9.12 2.62
N ILE A 70 -1.66 10.22 3.37
CA ILE A 70 -0.71 10.49 4.44
C ILE A 70 -1.16 9.69 5.67
N CYS A 71 -0.60 8.50 5.83
CA CYS A 71 -0.88 7.58 6.94
C CYS A 71 0.33 6.68 7.25
N PRO A 72 0.42 6.09 8.46
CA PRO A 72 1.56 5.28 8.88
C PRO A 72 1.90 4.15 7.91
N GLU A 73 0.88 3.48 7.39
CA GLU A 73 1.02 2.32 6.50
C GLU A 73 1.66 2.67 5.15
N LYS A 74 1.73 3.97 4.80
CA LYS A 74 2.40 4.44 3.59
C LYS A 74 3.85 4.84 3.82
N GLY A 75 4.32 4.93 5.07
CA GLY A 75 5.74 5.08 5.38
C GLY A 75 6.40 6.33 4.80
N ILE A 76 5.67 7.44 4.65
CA ILE A 76 6.16 8.70 4.09
C ILE A 76 7.43 9.23 4.79
N HIS A 77 7.54 9.07 6.11
CA HIS A 77 8.74 9.42 6.87
C HIS A 77 10.00 8.69 6.35
N LEU A 78 9.88 7.39 6.02
CA LEU A 78 10.97 6.61 5.43
C LEU A 78 11.37 7.14 4.05
N ALA A 79 10.39 7.59 3.26
CA ALA A 79 10.67 8.17 1.95
C ALA A 79 11.42 9.50 2.08
N ILE A 80 11.05 10.35 3.05
CA ILE A 80 11.76 11.59 3.35
C ILE A 80 13.20 11.28 3.78
N ASP A 81 13.38 10.36 4.73
CA ASP A 81 14.70 9.99 5.23
C ASP A 81 15.58 9.41 4.12
N ALA A 82 15.02 8.57 3.24
CA ALA A 82 15.71 8.03 2.08
C ALA A 82 16.11 9.12 1.07
N ALA A 83 15.20 10.06 0.77
CA ALA A 83 15.47 11.14 -0.17
C ALA A 83 16.55 12.10 0.35
N LYS A 84 16.50 12.46 1.63
CA LYS A 84 17.53 13.26 2.30
C LYS A 84 18.90 12.57 2.25
N ARG A 85 18.94 11.27 2.57
CA ARG A 85 20.18 10.46 2.49
C ARG A 85 20.73 10.35 1.06
N ALA A 86 19.85 10.33 0.06
CA ALA A 86 20.23 10.27 -1.35
C ALA A 86 20.58 11.64 -1.97
N GLY A 87 20.29 12.75 -1.28
CA GLY A 87 20.45 14.09 -1.83
C GLY A 87 19.51 14.37 -3.02
N VAL A 88 18.35 13.71 -3.07
CA VAL A 88 17.39 13.83 -4.17
C VAL A 88 16.16 14.61 -3.69
N PRO A 89 15.67 15.62 -4.45
CA PRO A 89 14.42 16.30 -4.12
C PRO A 89 13.25 15.31 -4.06
N LEU A 90 12.38 15.44 -3.05
CA LEU A 90 11.19 14.60 -2.88
C LEU A 90 9.93 15.45 -3.02
N ALA A 91 9.05 15.07 -3.95
CA ALA A 91 7.70 15.60 -4.03
C ALA A 91 6.74 14.62 -3.33
N ILE A 92 5.94 15.14 -2.39
CA ILE A 92 4.93 14.35 -1.67
C ILE A 92 3.55 14.87 -2.09
N GLY A 93 2.77 14.01 -2.73
CA GLY A 93 1.37 14.25 -3.06
C GLY A 93 0.48 13.35 -2.22
N GLY A 94 -0.52 13.92 -1.56
CA GLY A 94 -1.40 13.13 -0.71
C GLY A 94 -2.36 13.94 0.12
N GLN A 95 -3.34 13.26 0.70
CA GLN A 95 -4.29 13.85 1.63
C GLN A 95 -4.14 13.20 3.01
N ILE A 96 -4.12 14.05 4.03
CA ILE A 96 -4.32 13.64 5.43
C ILE A 96 -5.82 13.49 5.63
N TYR A 97 -6.28 12.30 5.98
CA TYR A 97 -7.68 12.07 6.33
C TYR A 97 -7.89 12.35 7.83
N PRO A 98 -9.10 12.75 8.26
CA PRO A 98 -9.39 13.12 9.65
C PRO A 98 -9.51 11.92 10.60
N TYR A 99 -8.72 10.87 10.38
CA TYR A 99 -8.55 9.77 11.32
C TYR A 99 -7.46 10.14 12.31
N ARG A 100 -7.69 9.90 13.61
CA ARG A 100 -6.74 10.23 14.68
C ARG A 100 -5.32 9.74 14.37
N THR A 101 -5.19 8.50 13.93
CA THR A 101 -3.90 7.87 13.59
C THR A 101 -3.18 8.60 12.46
N HIS A 102 -3.90 9.14 11.47
CA HIS A 102 -3.30 9.84 10.33
C HIS A 102 -2.79 11.23 10.74
N VAL A 103 -3.59 11.94 11.54
CA VAL A 103 -3.22 13.27 12.05
C VAL A 103 -2.01 13.18 12.98
N GLN A 104 -2.00 12.21 13.91
CA GLN A 104 -0.86 11.97 14.79
C GLN A 104 0.39 11.59 14.01
N TYR A 105 0.26 10.65 13.06
CA TYR A 105 1.38 10.26 12.20
C TYR A 105 1.98 11.44 11.42
N PHE A 106 1.14 12.34 10.91
CA PHE A 106 1.65 13.53 10.24
C PHE A 106 2.45 14.42 11.20
N ALA A 107 1.87 14.76 12.36
CA ALA A 107 2.50 15.65 13.34
C ALA A 107 3.79 15.06 13.93
N ASP A 108 3.79 13.75 14.22
CA ASP A 108 4.90 13.10 14.93
C ASP A 108 6.04 12.69 13.98
N GLU A 109 5.70 12.22 12.77
CA GLU A 109 6.69 11.60 11.87
C GLU A 109 6.95 12.38 10.58
N VAL A 110 5.95 13.08 10.02
CA VAL A 110 6.09 13.73 8.71
C VAL A 110 6.50 15.18 8.84
N GLU A 111 5.72 15.98 9.56
CA GLU A 111 5.92 17.43 9.74
C GLU A 111 7.33 17.79 10.22
N PRO A 112 7.93 17.13 11.22
CA PRO A 112 9.28 17.48 11.70
C PRO A 112 10.39 17.18 10.67
N ARG A 113 10.09 16.40 9.63
CA ARG A 113 11.05 16.01 8.59
C ARG A 113 10.90 16.84 7.31
N LEU A 114 9.89 17.71 7.21
CA LEU A 114 9.74 18.61 6.07
C LEU A 114 10.79 19.74 6.13
N ASP A 115 11.17 20.24 4.96
CA ASP A 115 12.12 21.35 4.79
C ASP A 115 11.40 22.68 4.55
#